data_AF-A0A1W1E7S7-F1
#
_entry.id   AF-A0A1W1E7S7-F1
#
_cell.length_a   1.000
_cell.length_b   1.000
_cell.length_c   1.000
_cell.angle_alpha   90.00
_cell.angle_beta   90.00
_cell.angle_gamma   90.00
#
_symmetry.space_group_name_H-M   'P 1'
#
loop_
_entity.id
_entity.type
_entity.pdbx_description
1 polymer ?
#
loop_
_entity_poly.entity_id
_entity_poly.type
_entity_poly.pdbx_seq_one_letter_code
_entity_poly.pdbx_strand_id
1 'polypeptide(L)'
;MRDMEDLRKEFENFTINEEACVDGACASDETADLKDYPSYTEALYAKLLAPHVSGIYISRWDIKDIALEADESMAIHPRKRMFELLMKYATTRETMKAVLDAMRNHMEEKIAIYDELQQTFPRSAEIFQPKIDKARKTINLFPAILDEYFPQA
;
A
#
# COMPACT_ATOMS: atom_id res chain seq x y z
N MET A 1 -17.06 38.21 12.11
CA MET A 1 -17.33 36.96 12.84
C MET A 1 -18.40 36.24 12.05
N ARG A 2 -18.20 34.96 11.69
CA ARG A 2 -19.27 34.19 11.04
C ARG A 2 -20.36 33.92 12.07
N ASP A 3 -21.61 34.15 11.69
CA ASP A 3 -22.75 33.98 12.57
C ASP A 3 -22.97 32.48 12.85
N MET A 4 -23.22 32.13 14.11
CA MET A 4 -23.39 30.73 14.53
C MET A 4 -24.63 30.10 13.87
N GLU A 5 -25.58 30.92 13.47
CA GLU A 5 -26.80 30.50 12.77
C GLU A 5 -26.52 30.12 11.30
N ASP A 6 -25.59 30.79 10.64
CA ASP A 6 -25.16 30.44 9.28
C ASP A 6 -24.41 29.09 9.26
N LEU A 7 -23.53 28.86 10.25
CA LEU A 7 -22.83 27.59 10.39
C LEU A 7 -23.79 26.42 10.69
N ARG A 8 -24.85 26.66 11.44
CA ARG A 8 -25.90 25.66 11.68
C ARG A 8 -26.66 25.32 10.40
N LYS A 9 -27.01 26.32 9.58
CA LYS A 9 -27.65 26.10 8.28
C LYS A 9 -26.74 25.36 7.30
N GLU A 10 -25.45 25.65 7.27
CA GLU A 10 -24.48 24.93 6.43
C GLU A 10 -24.34 23.47 6.86
N PHE A 11 -24.43 23.17 8.16
CA PHE A 11 -24.39 21.81 8.69
C PHE A 11 -25.69 21.03 8.42
N GLU A 12 -26.85 21.67 8.56
CA GLU A 12 -28.15 21.06 8.25
C GLU A 12 -28.35 20.80 6.76
N ASN A 13 -27.78 21.64 5.89
CA ASN A 13 -27.74 21.42 4.44
C ASN A 13 -26.66 20.41 4.00
N PHE A 14 -25.81 19.93 4.91
CA PHE A 14 -24.86 18.87 4.62
C PHE A 14 -25.59 17.52 4.64
N THR A 15 -26.40 17.27 3.62
CA THR A 15 -26.98 15.96 3.38
C THR A 15 -25.86 14.97 3.09
N ILE A 16 -25.62 14.09 4.05
CA ILE A 16 -24.86 12.85 3.86
C ILE A 16 -25.54 12.12 2.69
N ASN A 17 -24.93 12.13 1.50
CA ASN A 17 -25.34 11.24 0.42
C ASN A 17 -25.46 9.84 1.00
N GLU A 18 -26.50 9.08 0.63
CA GLU A 18 -26.79 7.73 1.13
C GLU A 18 -25.63 6.71 0.96
N GLU A 19 -24.52 7.12 0.34
CA GLU A 19 -23.25 6.39 0.23
C GLU A 19 -22.27 6.61 1.41
N ALA A 20 -22.52 7.57 2.31
CA ALA A 20 -21.67 7.80 3.48
C ALA A 20 -22.20 6.99 4.68
N CYS A 21 -21.67 5.76 4.83
CA CYS A 21 -21.87 4.77 5.91
C CYS A 21 -22.44 5.36 7.22
N VAL A 22 -23.75 5.20 7.47
CA VAL A 22 -24.42 5.70 8.68
C VAL A 22 -24.33 4.76 9.89
N ASP A 23 -23.86 3.52 9.77
CA ASP A 23 -23.91 2.57 10.90
C ASP A 23 -22.57 1.94 11.31
N GLY A 24 -21.42 2.44 10.84
CA GLY A 24 -20.12 1.84 11.15
C GLY A 24 -19.94 0.40 10.66
N ALA A 25 -20.93 -0.13 9.93
CA ALA A 25 -20.91 -1.40 9.22
C ALA A 25 -20.50 -1.16 7.77
N CYS A 26 -19.34 -0.55 7.54
CA CYS A 26 -18.70 -0.74 6.24
C CYS A 26 -18.16 -2.17 6.29
N ALA A 27 -18.76 -3.07 5.50
CA ALA A 27 -18.39 -4.47 5.43
C ALA A 27 -16.88 -4.60 5.17
N SER A 28 -16.12 -4.93 6.21
CA SER A 28 -14.82 -5.54 6.05
C SER A 28 -15.08 -6.99 5.67
N ASP A 29 -14.75 -7.36 4.44
CA ASP A 29 -14.18 -8.66 4.05
C ASP A 29 -14.05 -8.65 2.52
N GLU A 30 -12.84 -8.45 2.02
CA GLU A 30 -12.01 -9.50 1.39
C GLU A 30 -12.11 -9.37 -0.13
N THR A 31 -10.94 -9.26 -0.78
CA THR A 31 -10.74 -8.97 -2.22
C THR A 31 -11.26 -7.61 -2.71
N ALA A 32 -10.62 -6.50 -2.33
CA ALA A 32 -10.70 -5.30 -3.17
C ALA A 32 -10.14 -5.65 -4.56
N ASP A 33 -11.00 -5.81 -5.55
CA ASP A 33 -10.63 -6.14 -6.92
C ASP A 33 -9.76 -5.01 -7.48
N LEU A 34 -8.67 -5.36 -8.16
CA LEU A 34 -7.77 -4.38 -8.79
C LEU A 34 -8.49 -3.53 -9.85
N LYS A 35 -9.68 -3.95 -10.27
CA LYS A 35 -10.55 -3.32 -11.28
C LYS A 35 -11.24 -2.03 -10.80
N ASP A 36 -11.34 -1.81 -9.50
CA ASP A 36 -12.04 -0.64 -8.95
C ASP A 36 -11.20 0.65 -8.99
N TYR A 37 -9.94 0.55 -9.40
CA TYR A 37 -9.02 1.68 -9.47
C TYR A 37 -8.99 2.30 -10.88
N PRO A 38 -8.98 3.64 -10.99
CA PRO A 38 -8.94 4.34 -12.28
C PRO A 38 -7.72 3.99 -13.14
N SER A 39 -6.63 3.55 -12.51
CA SER A 39 -5.37 3.19 -13.13
C SER A 39 -4.69 2.05 -12.37
N TYR A 40 -4.05 1.13 -13.10
CA TYR A 40 -3.21 0.05 -12.55
C TYR A 40 -2.20 0.53 -11.51
N THR A 41 -1.55 1.68 -11.76
CA THR A 41 -0.59 2.29 -10.82
C THR A 41 -1.26 2.63 -9.49
N GLU A 42 -2.52 3.10 -9.51
CA GLU A 42 -3.24 3.43 -8.28
C GLU A 42 -3.68 2.18 -7.53
N ALA A 43 -4.08 1.13 -8.26
CA ALA A 43 -4.42 -0.17 -7.69
C ALA A 43 -3.22 -0.76 -6.95
N LEU A 44 -2.05 -0.80 -7.60
CA LEU A 44 -0.83 -1.28 -6.98
C LEU A 44 -0.39 -0.40 -5.82
N TYR A 45 -0.49 0.92 -5.93
CA TYR A 45 -0.15 1.82 -4.83
C TYR A 45 -0.99 1.51 -3.58
N ALA A 46 -2.30 1.32 -3.74
CA ALA A 46 -3.20 1.02 -2.65
C ALA A 46 -2.97 -0.38 -2.05
N LYS A 47 -2.61 -1.36 -2.88
CA LYS A 47 -2.34 -2.73 -2.42
C LYS A 47 -0.97 -2.89 -1.75
N LEU A 48 0.05 -2.27 -2.33
CA LEU A 48 1.45 -2.48 -1.94
C LEU A 48 1.95 -1.46 -0.91
N LEU A 49 1.64 -0.17 -1.09
CA LEU A 49 2.20 0.90 -0.26
C LEU A 49 1.30 1.36 0.90
N ALA A 50 0.03 0.95 0.92
CA ALA A 50 -0.87 1.30 2.01
C ALA A 50 -0.60 0.40 3.24
N PRO A 51 -0.10 0.93 4.37
CA PRO A 51 0.36 0.09 5.49
C PRO A 51 -0.74 -0.73 6.15
N HIS A 52 -2.00 -0.26 6.07
CA HIS A 52 -3.15 -0.97 6.61
C HIS A 52 -3.48 -2.24 5.80
N VAL A 53 -3.10 -2.27 4.51
CA VAL A 53 -3.24 -3.41 3.60
C VAL A 53 -1.98 -4.27 3.64
N SER A 54 -0.82 -3.68 3.36
CA SER A 54 0.43 -4.42 3.20
C SER A 54 1.12 -4.81 4.52
N GLY A 55 0.67 -4.26 5.65
CA GLY A 55 1.25 -4.54 6.98
C GLY A 55 2.55 -3.79 7.26
N ILE A 56 3.24 -3.28 6.25
CA ILE A 56 4.53 -2.60 6.35
C ILE A 56 4.42 -1.18 5.78
N TYR A 57 4.99 -0.23 6.50
CA TYR A 57 5.16 1.12 5.99
C TYR A 57 6.43 1.19 5.13
N ILE A 58 6.25 1.43 3.84
CA ILE A 58 7.34 1.71 2.91
C ILE A 58 7.51 3.23 2.83
N SER A 59 8.67 3.69 3.29
CA SER A 59 9.06 5.10 3.32
C SER A 59 9.59 5.57 1.97
N ARG A 60 9.88 6.87 1.85
CA ARG A 60 10.50 7.43 0.64
C ARG A 60 11.92 6.91 0.43
N TRP A 61 12.65 6.64 1.52
CA TRP A 61 13.99 6.05 1.44
C TRP A 61 13.91 4.64 0.93
N ASP A 62 12.97 3.85 1.47
CA ASP A 62 12.74 2.48 1.03
C ASP A 62 12.41 2.42 -0.48
N ILE A 63 11.54 3.30 -1.00
CA ILE A 63 11.24 3.34 -2.45
C ILE A 63 12.48 3.68 -3.27
N LYS A 64 13.35 4.56 -2.77
CA LYS A 64 14.60 4.92 -3.46
C LYS A 64 15.56 3.73 -3.49
N ASP A 65 15.68 3.01 -2.39
CA ASP A 65 16.57 1.85 -2.29
C ASP A 65 16.05 0.69 -3.15
N ILE A 66 14.74 0.45 -3.16
CA ILE A 66 14.07 -0.50 -4.06
C ILE A 66 14.32 -0.14 -5.53
N ALA A 67 14.21 1.14 -5.90
CA ALA A 67 14.51 1.59 -7.25
C ALA A 67 15.98 1.29 -7.60
N LEU A 68 16.90 1.59 -6.68
CA LEU A 68 18.34 1.37 -6.90
C LEU A 68 18.68 -0.11 -7.05
N GLU A 69 18.06 -0.99 -6.27
CA GLU A 69 18.19 -2.46 -6.41
C GLU A 69 17.62 -2.97 -7.73
N ALA A 70 16.60 -2.31 -8.26
CA ALA A 70 16.04 -2.58 -9.58
C ALA A 70 16.80 -1.88 -10.72
N ASP A 71 18.03 -1.39 -10.49
CA ASP A 71 18.87 -0.70 -11.48
C ASP A 71 18.31 0.65 -11.99
N GLU A 72 17.47 1.30 -11.18
CA GLU A 72 16.91 2.63 -11.47
C GLU A 72 17.29 3.64 -10.37
N SER A 73 17.87 4.78 -10.76
CA SER A 73 18.20 5.84 -9.82
C SER A 73 17.13 6.92 -9.80
N MET A 74 16.62 7.25 -8.61
CA MET A 74 15.61 8.31 -8.47
C MET A 74 15.96 9.38 -7.43
N ALA A 75 15.55 10.61 -7.72
CA ALA A 75 15.53 11.69 -6.75
C ALA A 75 14.38 11.52 -5.74
N ILE A 76 14.58 11.99 -4.51
CA ILE A 76 13.52 11.96 -3.49
C ILE A 76 12.39 12.91 -3.87
N HIS A 77 11.19 12.37 -3.98
CA HIS A 77 9.95 13.08 -4.26
C HIS A 77 8.87 12.71 -3.22
N PRO A 78 7.65 13.28 -3.28
CA PRO A 78 6.53 12.78 -2.49
C PRO A 78 6.30 11.28 -2.73
N ARG A 79 5.91 10.52 -1.70
CA ARG A 79 5.83 9.04 -1.73
C ARG A 79 5.03 8.49 -2.92
N LYS A 80 3.82 9.03 -3.16
CA LYS A 80 2.97 8.64 -4.30
C LYS A 80 3.69 8.88 -5.63
N ARG A 81 4.35 10.04 -5.77
CA ARG A 81 5.11 10.38 -6.97
C ARG A 81 6.30 9.46 -7.20
N MET A 82 7.02 9.08 -6.15
CA MET A 82 8.13 8.12 -6.26
C MET A 82 7.62 6.76 -6.76
N PHE A 83 6.50 6.28 -6.21
CA PHE A 83 5.90 5.05 -6.71
C PHE A 83 5.47 5.13 -8.18
N GLU A 84 4.83 6.24 -8.59
CA GLU A 84 4.48 6.47 -10.00
C GLU A 84 5.70 6.44 -10.93
N LEU A 85 6.83 7.02 -10.50
CA LEU A 85 8.07 7.01 -11.26
C LEU A 85 8.65 5.59 -11.37
N LEU A 86 8.60 4.82 -10.29
CA LEU A 86 9.01 3.41 -10.29
C LEU A 86 8.15 2.56 -11.24
N MET A 87 6.84 2.80 -11.27
CA MET A 87 5.93 2.10 -12.21
C MET A 87 6.12 2.53 -13.66
N LYS A 88 6.65 3.73 -13.93
CA LYS A 88 7.05 4.14 -15.28
C LYS A 88 8.33 3.46 -15.76
N TYR A 89 9.19 3.04 -14.85
CA TYR A 89 10.35 2.20 -15.15
C TYR A 89 9.91 0.76 -15.42
N ALA A 90 9.06 0.21 -14.56
CA ALA A 90 8.58 -1.18 -14.60
C ALA A 90 7.56 -1.44 -15.74
N THR A 91 8.03 -1.35 -16.98
CA THR A 91 7.21 -1.44 -18.20
C THR A 91 7.29 -2.79 -18.91
N THR A 92 8.25 -3.64 -18.51
CA THR A 92 8.41 -5.00 -19.01
C THR A 92 8.26 -6.01 -17.87
N ARG A 93 8.04 -7.28 -18.21
CA ARG A 93 7.96 -8.34 -17.19
C ARG A 93 9.24 -8.42 -16.36
N GLU A 94 10.39 -8.25 -16.98
CA GLU A 94 11.72 -8.32 -16.35
C GLU A 94 11.92 -7.16 -15.37
N THR A 95 11.62 -5.94 -15.79
CA THR A 95 11.77 -4.73 -14.96
C THR A 95 10.76 -4.73 -13.82
N MET A 96 9.51 -5.14 -14.06
CA MET A 96 8.53 -5.32 -12.99
C MET A 96 8.94 -6.43 -12.01
N LYS A 97 9.47 -7.54 -12.51
CA LYS A 97 9.98 -8.62 -11.65
C LYS A 97 11.12 -8.11 -10.76
N ALA A 98 12.08 -7.36 -11.31
CA ALA A 98 13.16 -6.78 -10.53
C ALA A 98 12.64 -5.86 -9.42
N VAL A 99 11.66 -5.00 -9.73
CA VAL A 99 11.01 -4.14 -8.74
C VAL A 99 10.31 -4.97 -7.65
N LEU A 100 9.53 -5.98 -8.01
CA LEU A 100 8.82 -6.81 -7.05
C LEU A 100 9.76 -7.66 -6.18
N ASP A 101 10.89 -8.13 -6.74
CA ASP A 101 11.91 -8.85 -5.99
C ASP A 101 12.61 -7.93 -4.98
N ALA A 102 12.98 -6.71 -5.38
CA ALA A 102 13.53 -5.71 -4.46
C ALA A 102 12.53 -5.32 -3.36
N MET A 103 11.26 -5.13 -3.72
CA MET A 103 10.17 -4.91 -2.74
C MET A 103 10.04 -6.08 -1.76
N ARG A 104 10.16 -7.33 -2.24
CA ARG A 104 10.09 -8.53 -1.39
C ARG A 104 11.21 -8.51 -0.36
N ASN A 105 12.45 -8.31 -0.80
CA ASN A 105 13.62 -8.27 0.08
C ASN A 105 13.41 -7.23 1.19
N HIS A 106 13.00 -6.02 0.82
CA HIS A 106 12.75 -4.94 1.76
C HIS A 106 11.64 -5.28 2.77
N MET A 107 10.56 -5.90 2.30
CA MET A 107 9.47 -6.35 3.18
C MET A 107 9.94 -7.47 4.12
N GLU A 108 10.77 -8.40 3.65
CA GLU A 108 11.34 -9.48 4.46
C GLU A 108 12.27 -8.95 5.55
N GLU A 109 13.09 -7.93 5.26
CA GLU A 109 13.91 -7.25 6.28
C GLU A 109 13.05 -6.62 7.38
N LYS A 110 11.95 -5.97 7.01
CA LYS A 110 11.01 -5.37 7.96
C LYS A 110 10.27 -6.43 8.79
N ILE A 111 9.93 -7.57 8.18
CA ILE A 111 9.38 -8.74 8.89
C ILE A 111 10.39 -9.24 9.91
N ALA A 112 11.67 -9.38 9.54
CA ALA A 112 12.72 -9.85 10.45
C ALA A 112 12.86 -8.95 11.69
N ILE A 113 12.78 -7.63 11.52
CA ILE A 113 12.75 -6.68 12.63
C ILE A 113 11.52 -6.91 13.53
N TYR A 114 10.34 -7.15 12.94
CA TYR A 114 9.14 -7.43 13.73
C TYR A 114 9.27 -8.75 14.49
N ASP A 115 9.78 -9.82 13.86
CA ASP A 115 10.04 -11.10 14.51
C ASP A 115 11.03 -10.93 15.69
N GLU A 116 12.12 -10.17 15.51
CA GLU A 116 13.09 -9.86 16.58
C GLU A 116 12.44 -9.11 17.75
N LEU A 117 11.58 -8.13 17.46
CA LEU A 117 10.86 -7.37 18.48
C LEU A 117 9.88 -8.24 19.26
N GLN A 118 9.19 -9.18 18.60
CA GLN A 118 8.30 -10.12 19.27
C GLN A 118 9.06 -11.10 20.17
N GLN A 119 10.22 -11.58 19.73
CA GLN A 119 11.08 -12.46 20.53
C GLN A 119 11.64 -11.73 21.76
N THR A 120 12.08 -10.49 21.58
CA THR A 120 12.66 -9.67 22.65
C THR A 120 11.59 -9.16 23.63
N PHE A 121 10.41 -8.79 23.11
CA PHE A 121 9.28 -8.26 23.87
C PHE A 121 8.01 -9.04 23.56
N PRO A 122 7.76 -10.19 24.20
CA PRO A 122 6.64 -11.10 23.86
C PRO A 122 5.26 -10.45 23.90
N ARG A 123 5.05 -9.42 24.74
CA ARG A 123 3.77 -8.67 24.77
C ARG A 123 3.50 -7.86 23.51
N SER A 124 4.51 -7.56 22.71
CA SER A 124 4.35 -6.88 21.43
C SER A 124 3.86 -7.80 20.30
N ALA A 125 3.78 -9.13 20.55
CA ALA A 125 3.33 -10.11 19.57
C ALA A 125 1.95 -9.78 19.00
N GLU A 126 1.00 -9.37 19.84
CA GLU A 126 -0.36 -8.99 19.42
C GLU A 126 -0.39 -7.78 18.46
N ILE A 127 0.64 -6.93 18.49
CA ILE A 127 0.76 -5.74 17.64
C ILE A 127 1.42 -6.09 16.30
N PHE A 128 2.48 -6.90 16.34
CA PHE A 128 3.31 -7.18 15.17
C PHE A 128 2.83 -8.38 14.35
N GLN A 129 2.20 -9.39 14.95
CA GLN A 129 1.79 -10.59 14.22
C GLN A 129 0.80 -10.26 13.09
N PRO A 130 -0.24 -9.44 13.31
CA PRO A 130 -1.15 -9.08 12.22
C PRO A 130 -0.46 -8.29 11.09
N LYS A 131 0.64 -7.58 11.38
CA LYS A 131 1.42 -6.84 10.38
C LYS A 131 2.27 -7.80 9.55
N ILE A 132 2.93 -8.76 10.20
CA ILE A 132 3.70 -9.82 9.54
C ILE A 132 2.80 -10.63 8.62
N ASP A 133 1.61 -11.02 9.10
CA ASP A 133 0.66 -11.82 8.31
C ASP A 133 0.21 -11.07 7.05
N LYS A 134 -0.10 -9.77 7.16
CA LYS A 134 -0.44 -8.90 6.03
C LYS A 134 0.72 -8.75 5.05
N ALA A 135 1.94 -8.59 5.55
CA ALA A 135 3.14 -8.48 4.72
C ALA A 135 3.38 -9.75 3.90
N ARG A 136 3.31 -10.92 4.54
CA ARG A 136 3.44 -12.23 3.87
C ARG A 136 2.33 -12.45 2.84
N LYS A 137 1.08 -12.11 3.16
CA LYS A 137 -0.02 -12.15 2.20
C LYS A 137 0.26 -11.27 0.98
N THR A 138 0.81 -10.07 1.19
CA THR A 138 1.13 -9.12 0.11
C THR A 138 2.26 -9.64 -0.77
N ILE A 139 3.34 -10.18 -0.20
CA ILE A 139 4.45 -10.79 -0.94
C ILE A 139 3.95 -11.95 -1.82
N ASN A 140 2.98 -12.73 -1.34
CA ASN A 140 2.39 -13.83 -2.10
C ASN A 140 1.58 -13.37 -3.33
N LEU A 141 1.18 -12.09 -3.41
CA LEU A 141 0.49 -11.54 -4.58
C LEU A 141 1.44 -11.19 -5.72
N PHE A 142 2.75 -11.08 -5.49
CA PHE A 142 3.69 -10.59 -6.50
C PHE A 142 3.71 -11.44 -7.79
N PRO A 143 3.70 -12.79 -7.73
CA PRO A 143 3.60 -13.60 -8.93
C PRO A 143 2.30 -13.35 -9.71
N ALA A 144 1.16 -13.22 -9.00
CA ALA A 144 -0.13 -12.95 -9.63
C ALA A 144 -0.15 -11.59 -10.33
N ILE A 145 0.49 -10.56 -9.75
CA ILE A 145 0.66 -9.25 -10.40
C ILE A 145 1.47 -9.38 -11.70
N LEU A 146 2.53 -10.18 -11.72
CA LEU A 146 3.31 -10.39 -12.95
C LEU A 146 2.48 -11.09 -14.02
N ASP A 147 1.70 -12.10 -13.65
CA ASP A 147 0.93 -12.88 -14.61
C ASP A 147 -0.30 -12.12 -15.15
N GLU A 148 -0.93 -11.28 -14.32
CA GLU A 148 -2.09 -10.47 -14.72
C GLU A 148 -1.70 -9.31 -15.64
N TYR A 149 -0.61 -8.60 -15.34
CA TYR A 149 -0.26 -7.36 -16.05
C TYR A 149 0.88 -7.53 -17.05
N PHE A 150 1.67 -8.60 -16.96
CA PHE A 150 2.82 -8.86 -17.83
C PHE A 150 2.83 -10.34 -18.28
N PRO A 151 1.78 -10.86 -18.94
CA PRO A 151 1.70 -12.26 -19.32
C PRO A 151 2.88 -12.68 -20.23
N GLN A 152 3.32 -13.93 -20.09
CA GLN A 152 4.30 -14.50 -21.03
C GLN A 152 3.63 -14.64 -22.40
N ALA A 153 4.28 -14.10 -23.43
CA ALA A 153 3.84 -14.19 -24.82
C ALA A 153 3.92 -15.64 -25.35
#